data_AF-A0A7X7V8W0-F1
#
_entry.id   AF-A0A7X7V8W0-F1
#
_cell.length_a   1.000
_cell.length_b   1.000
_cell.length_c   1.000
_cell.angle_alpha   90.00
_cell.angle_beta   90.00
_cell.angle_gamma   90.00
#
_symmetry.space_group_name_H-M   'P 1'
#
loop_
_entity.id
_entity.type
_entity.pdbx_description
1 polymer ?
#
loop_
_entity_poly.entity_id
_entity_poly.type
_entity_poly.pdbx_seq_one_letter_code
_entity_poly.pdbx_strand_id
1 'polypeptide(L)'
;AKGDRQEVAVESLTELGVARIVAWQAARSIVRWDGRAGAGGKADKGVERWQATARESTKQSRRFRVPKVEYATTEQVRTLISSADLALVCHEDAATPLAQISLPERGEVVVVIGPEGGLTVDELSAFQAVGGRLVSLGDGVLRTSSAGVVALAQLQVLADLRVQDCR
;
A
#
# COMPACT_ATOMS: atom_id res chain seq x y z
N ALA A 1 12.94 -5.27 -16.64
CA ALA A 1 12.89 -3.80 -16.76
C ALA A 1 11.59 -3.11 -16.28
N LYS A 2 10.41 -3.76 -16.22
CA LYS A 2 9.21 -3.21 -15.51
C LYS A 2 8.80 -4.03 -14.27
N GLY A 3 8.96 -5.36 -14.29
CA GLY A 3 8.76 -6.22 -13.11
C GLY A 3 9.64 -5.82 -11.93
N ASP A 4 10.90 -5.49 -12.21
CA ASP A 4 11.90 -5.13 -11.20
C ASP A 4 11.47 -3.97 -10.29
N ARG A 5 10.73 -2.97 -10.78
CA ARG A 5 10.35 -1.81 -9.96
C ARG A 5 9.27 -2.13 -8.91
N GLN A 6 8.35 -3.02 -9.24
CA GLN A 6 7.32 -3.44 -8.30
C GLN A 6 7.92 -4.38 -7.25
N GLU A 7 8.84 -5.24 -7.66
CA GLU A 7 9.61 -6.09 -6.75
C GLU A 7 10.49 -5.28 -5.81
N VAL A 8 11.15 -4.22 -6.29
CA VAL A 8 11.89 -3.28 -5.43
C VAL A 8 10.96 -2.63 -4.39
N ALA A 9 9.74 -2.25 -4.77
CA ALA A 9 8.78 -1.72 -3.80
C ALA A 9 8.40 -2.77 -2.74
N VAL A 10 8.17 -4.03 -3.14
CA VAL A 10 7.90 -5.15 -2.23
C VAL A 10 9.08 -5.40 -1.28
N GLU A 11 10.29 -5.40 -1.81
CA GLU A 11 11.53 -5.53 -1.05
C GLU A 11 11.65 -4.41 -0.02
N SER A 12 11.60 -3.14 -0.44
CA SER A 12 11.73 -2.00 0.48
C SER A 12 10.61 -1.95 1.53
N LEU A 13 9.36 -2.25 1.16
CA LEU A 13 8.25 -2.31 2.12
C LEU A 13 8.44 -3.44 3.13
N THR A 14 8.99 -4.58 2.70
CA THR A 14 9.33 -5.70 3.58
C THR A 14 10.46 -5.32 4.54
N GLU A 15 11.51 -4.67 4.04
CA GLU A 15 12.63 -4.17 4.85
C GLU A 15 12.17 -3.19 5.93
N LEU A 16 11.24 -2.30 5.58
CA LEU A 16 10.61 -1.36 6.50
C LEU A 16 9.64 -2.06 7.47
N GLY A 17 9.21 -3.29 7.20
CA GLY A 17 8.42 -4.09 8.13
C GLY A 17 6.93 -3.92 8.00
N VAL A 18 6.44 -3.70 6.78
CA VAL A 18 5.00 -3.78 6.50
C VAL A 18 4.46 -5.13 6.94
N ALA A 19 3.22 -5.18 7.42
CA ALA A 19 2.58 -6.45 7.81
C ALA A 19 1.95 -7.20 6.62
N ARG A 20 1.46 -6.44 5.63
CA ARG A 20 0.68 -6.95 4.50
C ARG A 20 0.89 -6.08 3.26
N ILE A 21 1.07 -6.71 2.11
CA ILE A 21 1.16 -6.07 0.80
C ILE A 21 0.04 -6.61 -0.08
N VAL A 22 -0.77 -5.73 -0.64
CA VAL A 22 -1.89 -6.10 -1.50
C VAL A 22 -1.60 -5.63 -2.93
N ALA A 23 -1.45 -6.59 -3.85
CA ALA A 23 -1.38 -6.33 -5.28
C ALA A 23 -2.79 -5.99 -5.79
N TRP A 24 -3.04 -4.70 -6.00
CA TRP A 24 -4.36 -4.21 -6.42
C TRP A 24 -4.43 -3.98 -7.94
N GLN A 25 -5.46 -4.56 -8.56
CA GLN A 25 -5.83 -4.27 -9.95
C GLN A 25 -6.72 -3.02 -10.02
N ALA A 26 -6.08 -1.85 -10.10
CA ALA A 26 -6.77 -0.58 -10.36
C ALA A 26 -7.21 -0.45 -11.83
N ALA A 27 -8.20 0.40 -12.09
CA ALA A 27 -8.78 0.61 -13.42
C ALA A 27 -7.75 1.11 -14.45
N ARG A 28 -6.82 1.97 -14.01
CA ARG A 28 -5.76 2.55 -14.86
C ARG A 28 -4.41 1.83 -14.72
N SER A 29 -4.39 0.61 -14.19
CA SER A 29 -3.17 -0.20 -14.17
C SER A 29 -2.79 -0.66 -15.59
N ILE A 30 -1.56 -0.36 -16.00
CA ILE A 30 -1.02 -0.76 -17.30
C ILE A 30 -0.83 -2.29 -17.35
N VAL A 31 -0.46 -2.89 -16.23
CA VAL A 31 -0.33 -4.34 -16.11
C VAL A 31 -1.69 -4.88 -15.70
N ARG A 32 -2.30 -5.68 -16.58
CA ARG A 32 -3.48 -6.46 -16.25
C ARG A 32 -3.05 -7.81 -15.70
N TRP A 33 -3.52 -8.07 -14.49
CA TRP A 33 -3.40 -9.35 -13.81
C TRP A 33 -4.52 -10.23 -14.36
N ASP A 34 -4.36 -10.68 -15.61
CA ASP A 34 -5.40 -11.44 -16.31
C ASP A 34 -5.69 -12.77 -15.57
N GLY A 35 -6.95 -12.99 -15.21
CA GLY A 35 -7.43 -14.18 -14.51
C GLY A 35 -8.08 -13.86 -13.15
N ARG A 36 -8.92 -14.77 -12.65
CA ARG A 36 -9.44 -14.69 -11.27
C ARG A 36 -8.35 -15.19 -10.31
N ALA A 37 -8.10 -14.46 -9.22
CA ALA A 37 -7.19 -14.94 -8.18
C ALA A 37 -7.63 -16.33 -7.68
N GLY A 38 -6.68 -17.25 -7.55
CA GLY A 38 -6.89 -18.66 -7.20
C GLY A 38 -7.25 -19.57 -8.38
N ALA A 39 -7.13 -19.11 -9.63
CA ALA A 39 -7.43 -19.90 -10.84
C ALA A 39 -6.17 -20.35 -11.62
N GLY A 40 -4.97 -20.17 -11.07
CA GLY A 40 -3.70 -20.47 -11.73
C GLY A 40 -3.31 -19.46 -12.82
N GLY A 41 -3.92 -18.26 -12.78
CA GLY A 41 -3.80 -17.23 -13.82
C GLY A 41 -2.51 -16.40 -13.71
N LYS A 42 -2.40 -15.34 -14.53
CA LYS A 42 -1.26 -14.39 -14.44
C LYS A 42 -1.24 -13.69 -13.09
N ALA A 43 -2.41 -13.47 -12.49
CA ALA A 43 -2.51 -12.86 -11.17
C ALA A 43 -1.80 -13.69 -10.10
N ASP A 44 -2.03 -15.00 -10.08
CA ASP A 44 -1.45 -15.91 -9.09
C ASP A 44 0.07 -15.99 -9.24
N LYS A 45 0.58 -16.09 -10.49
CA LYS A 45 2.02 -16.07 -10.76
C LYS A 45 2.69 -14.76 -10.33
N GLY A 46 2.02 -13.63 -10.51
CA GLY A 46 2.52 -12.34 -10.06
C GLY A 46 2.59 -12.26 -8.53
N VAL A 47 1.57 -12.74 -7.83
CA VAL A 47 1.53 -12.78 -6.36
C VAL A 47 2.59 -13.75 -5.83
N GLU A 48 2.73 -14.94 -6.41
CA GLU A 48 3.78 -15.91 -6.05
C GLU A 48 5.18 -15.29 -6.17
N ARG A 49 5.42 -14.51 -7.23
CA ARG A 49 6.68 -13.79 -7.40
C ARG A 49 6.91 -12.77 -6.29
N TRP A 50 5.91 -11.95 -5.95
CA TRP A 50 6.03 -10.99 -4.86
C TRP A 50 6.17 -11.68 -3.49
N GLN A 51 5.52 -12.83 -3.28
CA GLN A 51 5.71 -13.65 -2.09
C GLN A 51 7.15 -14.17 -1.99
N ALA A 52 7.75 -14.58 -3.10
CA ALA A 52 9.16 -14.97 -3.14
C ALA A 52 10.08 -13.79 -2.79
N THR A 53 9.86 -12.62 -3.40
CA THR A 53 10.61 -11.38 -3.08
C THR A 53 10.49 -11.01 -1.61
N ALA A 54 9.28 -11.03 -1.04
CA ALA A 54 9.05 -10.75 0.37
C ALA A 54 9.77 -11.75 1.29
N ARG A 55 9.76 -13.05 0.94
CA ARG A 55 10.48 -14.08 1.72
C ARG A 55 11.99 -13.86 1.71
N GLU A 56 12.57 -13.57 0.55
CA GLU A 56 14.00 -13.30 0.46
C GLU A 56 14.40 -12.00 1.17
N SER A 57 13.63 -10.92 0.97
CA SER A 57 13.86 -9.66 1.66
C SER A 57 13.73 -9.81 3.19
N THR A 58 12.76 -10.60 3.69
CA THR A 58 12.64 -10.91 5.13
C THR A 58 13.92 -11.54 5.68
N LYS A 59 14.52 -12.49 4.94
CA LYS A 59 15.79 -13.14 5.34
C LYS A 59 16.94 -12.14 5.37
N GLN A 60 17.09 -11.32 4.32
CA GLN A 60 18.18 -10.35 4.19
C GLN A 60 18.08 -9.24 5.26
N SER A 61 16.87 -8.76 5.53
CA SER A 61 16.60 -7.73 6.54
C SER A 61 16.51 -8.26 7.97
N ARG A 62 16.70 -9.58 8.18
CA ARG A 62 16.63 -10.26 9.49
C ARG A 62 15.32 -9.98 10.24
N ARG A 63 14.22 -9.87 9.50
CA ARG A 63 12.88 -9.69 10.05
C ARG A 63 12.32 -11.01 10.57
N PHE A 64 11.55 -10.95 11.65
CA PHE A 64 10.95 -12.15 12.27
C PHE A 64 9.71 -12.66 11.53
N ARG A 65 9.00 -11.79 10.80
CA ARG A 65 7.76 -12.12 10.10
C ARG A 65 7.87 -11.74 8.63
N VAL A 66 7.47 -12.67 7.76
CA VAL A 66 7.26 -12.40 6.33
C VAL A 66 5.92 -11.70 6.17
N PRO A 67 5.82 -10.56 5.45
CA PRO A 67 4.55 -9.92 5.20
C PRO A 67 3.62 -10.82 4.38
N LYS A 68 2.31 -10.76 4.66
CA LYS A 68 1.32 -11.44 3.82
C LYS A 68 1.22 -10.71 2.49
N VAL A 69 1.36 -11.43 1.38
CA VAL A 69 1.20 -10.87 0.03
C VAL A 69 0.02 -11.54 -0.67
N GLU A 70 -0.93 -10.75 -1.14
CA GLU A 70 -2.14 -11.23 -1.82
C GLU A 70 -2.63 -10.27 -2.91
N TYR A 71 -3.57 -10.73 -3.71
CA TYR A 71 -4.23 -9.94 -4.74
C TYR A 71 -5.59 -9.42 -4.25
N ALA A 72 -5.98 -8.22 -4.68
CA ALA A 72 -7.32 -7.69 -4.44
C ALA A 72 -7.91 -6.99 -5.67
N THR A 73 -9.22 -7.12 -5.84
CA THR A 73 -10.03 -6.26 -6.71
C THR A 73 -10.34 -4.93 -6.01
N THR A 74 -10.82 -3.93 -6.76
CA THR A 74 -11.26 -2.66 -6.19
C THR A 74 -12.33 -2.84 -5.12
N GLU A 75 -13.26 -3.78 -5.28
CA GLU A 75 -14.28 -4.05 -4.25
C GLU A 75 -13.66 -4.63 -2.98
N GLN A 76 -12.70 -5.54 -3.11
CA GLN A 76 -11.98 -6.08 -1.95
C GLN A 76 -11.14 -4.99 -1.25
N VAL A 77 -10.55 -4.06 -2.01
CA VAL A 77 -9.87 -2.89 -1.42
C VAL A 77 -10.86 -2.01 -0.66
N ARG A 78 -12.08 -1.81 -1.16
CA ARG A 78 -13.15 -1.09 -0.42
C ARG A 78 -13.48 -1.78 0.90
N THR A 79 -13.58 -3.12 0.91
CA THR A 79 -13.76 -3.88 2.17
C THR A 79 -12.60 -3.68 3.13
N LEU A 80 -11.36 -3.67 2.66
CA LEU A 80 -10.19 -3.42 3.52
C LEU A 80 -10.19 -2.02 4.12
N ILE A 81 -10.58 -1.02 3.33
CA ILE A 81 -10.71 0.36 3.78
C ILE A 81 -11.78 0.48 4.86
N SER A 82 -12.96 -0.12 4.64
CA SER A 82 -14.08 -0.01 5.60
C SER A 82 -13.86 -0.76 6.90
N SER A 83 -12.98 -1.77 6.91
CA SER A 83 -12.64 -2.54 8.11
C SER A 83 -11.45 -1.98 8.89
N ALA A 84 -10.71 -1.02 8.34
CA ALA A 84 -9.50 -0.48 8.95
C ALA A 84 -9.83 0.61 9.99
N ASP A 85 -9.01 0.72 11.02
CA ASP A 85 -9.10 1.82 12.00
C ASP A 85 -8.70 3.17 11.38
N LEU A 86 -7.85 3.13 10.35
CA LEU A 86 -7.50 4.28 9.53
C LEU A 86 -7.17 3.84 8.11
N ALA A 87 -7.82 4.45 7.12
CA ALA A 87 -7.49 4.24 5.72
C ALA A 87 -7.06 5.54 5.05
N LEU A 88 -5.88 5.51 4.42
CA LEU A 88 -5.25 6.63 3.74
C LEU A 88 -5.15 6.33 2.25
N VAL A 89 -5.65 7.24 1.42
CA VAL A 89 -5.57 7.14 -0.03
C VAL A 89 -4.63 8.21 -0.52
N CYS A 90 -3.47 7.81 -1.04
CA CYS A 90 -2.46 8.75 -1.50
C CYS A 90 -2.87 9.32 -2.85
N HIS A 91 -3.04 10.64 -2.90
CA HIS A 91 -3.43 11.37 -4.11
C HIS A 91 -2.70 12.71 -4.18
N GLU A 92 -2.26 13.08 -5.37
CA GLU A 92 -1.50 14.32 -5.64
C GLU A 92 -2.28 15.59 -5.28
N ASP A 93 -3.59 15.61 -5.54
CA ASP A 93 -4.45 16.76 -5.25
C ASP A 93 -5.00 16.78 -3.81
N ALA A 94 -4.50 15.92 -2.93
CA ALA A 94 -4.96 15.88 -1.54
C ALA A 94 -4.48 17.09 -0.74
N ALA A 95 -5.43 17.83 -0.15
CA ALA A 95 -5.13 19.03 0.63
C ALA A 95 -4.45 18.75 1.98
N THR A 96 -4.60 17.54 2.54
CA THR A 96 -4.03 17.16 3.84
C THR A 96 -2.74 16.37 3.66
N PRO A 97 -1.58 16.87 4.13
CA PRO A 97 -0.36 16.09 4.17
C PRO A 97 -0.49 14.90 5.12
N LEU A 98 0.11 13.75 4.77
CA LEU A 98 0.14 12.58 5.65
C LEU A 98 0.75 12.89 7.02
N ALA A 99 1.73 13.79 7.08
CA ALA A 99 2.35 14.26 8.32
C ALA A 99 1.37 14.90 9.32
N GLN A 100 0.19 15.35 8.89
CA GLN A 100 -0.84 15.94 9.75
C GLN A 100 -1.90 14.93 10.21
N ILE A 101 -1.78 13.67 9.80
CA ILE A 101 -2.74 12.64 10.14
C ILE A 101 -2.50 12.15 11.57
N SER A 102 -3.59 12.13 12.34
CA SER A 102 -3.61 11.45 13.62
C SER A 102 -3.78 9.95 13.44
N LEU A 103 -2.77 9.18 13.85
CA LEU A 103 -2.82 7.72 13.85
C LEU A 103 -3.73 7.19 14.98
N PRO A 104 -4.31 5.98 14.84
CA PRO A 104 -4.91 5.31 15.98
C PRO A 104 -3.81 4.79 16.93
N GLU A 105 -4.10 4.67 18.23
CA GLU A 105 -3.14 4.12 19.21
C GLU A 105 -2.82 2.63 18.94
N ARG A 106 -3.83 1.91 18.45
CA ARG A 106 -3.79 0.50 18.08
C ARG A 106 -4.74 0.30 16.91
N GLY A 107 -4.46 -0.71 16.08
CA GLY A 107 -5.34 -1.05 14.98
C GLY A 107 -4.63 -1.26 13.66
N GLU A 108 -5.42 -1.44 12.61
CA GLU A 108 -4.97 -1.59 11.24
C GLU A 108 -4.99 -0.22 10.53
N VAL A 109 -3.86 0.14 9.93
CA VAL A 109 -3.75 1.29 9.03
C VAL A 109 -3.58 0.77 7.61
N VAL A 110 -4.51 1.13 6.72
CA VAL A 110 -4.44 0.80 5.30
C VAL A 110 -3.96 2.01 4.52
N VAL A 111 -2.96 1.81 3.64
CA VAL A 111 -2.47 2.85 2.73
C VAL A 111 -2.69 2.37 1.29
N VAL A 112 -3.43 3.17 0.52
CA VAL A 112 -3.74 2.90 -0.88
C VAL A 112 -2.86 3.78 -1.77
N ILE A 113 -2.08 3.12 -2.64
CA ILE A 113 -1.24 3.76 -3.65
C ILE A 113 -1.83 3.45 -5.03
N GLY A 114 -2.11 4.49 -5.81
CA GLY A 114 -2.60 4.35 -7.18
C GLY A 114 -1.56 3.81 -8.18
N PRO A 115 -2.01 3.29 -9.33
CA PRO A 115 -1.13 2.89 -10.42
C PRO A 115 -0.48 4.12 -11.08
N GLU A 116 0.43 3.91 -12.04
CA GLU A 116 1.09 5.01 -12.74
C GLU A 116 0.12 5.92 -13.54
N GLY A 117 -1.08 5.43 -13.86
CA GLY A 117 -2.15 6.21 -14.50
C GLY A 117 -3.03 7.02 -13.54
N GLY A 118 -2.70 7.01 -12.25
CA GLY A 118 -3.50 7.64 -11.20
C GLY A 118 -4.79 6.88 -10.89
N LEU A 119 -5.52 7.37 -9.89
CA LEU A 119 -6.83 6.87 -9.50
C LEU A 119 -7.91 7.51 -10.38
N THR A 120 -8.97 6.78 -10.69
CA THR A 120 -10.14 7.41 -11.33
C THR A 120 -10.97 8.20 -10.31
N VAL A 121 -11.77 9.15 -10.80
CA VAL A 121 -12.74 9.89 -9.96
C VAL A 121 -13.70 8.92 -9.26
N ASP A 122 -14.12 7.84 -9.94
CA ASP A 122 -14.99 6.82 -9.38
C ASP A 122 -14.30 6.03 -8.27
N GLU A 123 -13.03 5.65 -8.44
CA GLU A 123 -12.24 4.95 -7.41
C GLU A 123 -12.03 5.84 -6.18
N LEU A 124 -11.68 7.11 -6.38
CA LEU A 124 -11.54 8.09 -5.29
C LEU A 124 -12.85 8.24 -4.51
N SER A 125 -13.94 8.49 -5.22
CA SER A 125 -15.27 8.64 -4.62
C SER A 125 -15.70 7.37 -3.87
N ALA A 126 -15.46 6.19 -4.46
CA ALA A 126 -15.81 4.91 -3.87
C ALA A 126 -15.00 4.59 -2.61
N PHE A 127 -13.73 4.98 -2.55
CA PHE A 127 -12.88 4.82 -1.37
C PHE A 127 -13.23 5.81 -0.26
N GLN A 128 -13.48 7.08 -0.61
CA GLN A 128 -13.91 8.08 0.36
C GLN A 128 -15.26 7.72 0.99
N ALA A 129 -16.20 7.19 0.19
CA ALA A 129 -17.52 6.76 0.66
C ALA A 129 -17.47 5.65 1.72
N VAL A 130 -16.36 4.91 1.83
CA VAL A 130 -16.16 3.85 2.81
C VAL A 130 -15.12 4.19 3.88
N GLY A 131 -14.74 5.46 4.01
CA GLY A 131 -13.85 5.96 5.07
C GLY A 131 -12.41 6.25 4.65
N GLY A 132 -12.08 6.12 3.36
CA GLY A 132 -10.76 6.46 2.83
C GLY A 132 -10.48 7.97 2.90
N ARG A 133 -9.41 8.36 3.58
CA ARG A 133 -8.99 9.77 3.71
C ARG A 133 -7.92 10.08 2.66
N LEU A 134 -8.17 11.09 1.82
CA LEU A 134 -7.18 11.54 0.84
C LEU A 134 -6.02 12.23 1.56
N VAL A 135 -4.79 11.83 1.22
CA VAL A 135 -3.57 12.44 1.77
C VAL A 135 -2.49 12.63 0.72
N SER A 136 -1.69 13.68 0.88
CA SER A 136 -0.50 13.93 0.06
C SER A 136 0.76 13.47 0.79
N LEU A 137 1.74 12.99 0.04
CA LEU A 137 3.02 12.49 0.57
C LEU A 137 4.16 13.52 0.49
N GLY A 138 3.92 14.65 -0.18
CA GLY A 138 4.87 15.72 -0.46
C GLY A 138 4.29 16.70 -1.46
N ASP A 139 5.12 17.61 -1.95
CA ASP A 139 4.80 18.63 -2.96
C ASP A 139 4.84 18.09 -4.40
N GLY A 140 5.50 16.95 -4.62
CA GLY A 140 5.65 16.30 -5.92
C GLY A 140 4.87 15.01 -6.08
N VAL A 141 4.66 14.60 -7.34
CA VAL A 141 4.06 13.31 -7.69
C VAL A 141 5.10 12.21 -7.52
N LEU A 142 4.94 11.38 -6.49
CA LEU A 142 5.78 10.21 -6.28
C LEU A 142 5.41 9.09 -7.25
N ARG A 143 6.43 8.40 -7.75
CA ARG A 143 6.23 7.16 -8.52
C ARG A 143 5.63 6.10 -7.62
N THR A 144 4.75 5.25 -8.15
CA THR A 144 4.11 4.14 -7.41
C THR A 144 5.12 3.30 -6.63
N SER A 145 6.30 3.03 -7.18
CA SER A 145 7.38 2.27 -6.53
C SER A 145 7.95 2.93 -5.27
N SER A 146 7.87 4.26 -5.16
CA SER A 146 8.43 5.04 -4.06
C SER A 146 7.34 5.54 -3.10
N ALA A 147 6.13 5.79 -3.59
CA ALA A 147 5.03 6.34 -2.80
C ALA A 147 4.70 5.47 -1.58
N GLY A 148 4.60 4.14 -1.75
CA GLY A 148 4.34 3.22 -0.63
C GLY A 148 5.45 3.23 0.43
N VAL A 149 6.70 3.26 -0.02
CA VAL A 149 7.89 3.30 0.87
C VAL A 149 7.91 4.60 1.68
N VAL A 150 7.69 5.73 1.02
CA VAL A 150 7.63 7.06 1.66
C VAL A 150 6.47 7.13 2.65
N ALA A 151 5.29 6.64 2.28
CA ALA A 151 4.13 6.63 3.17
C ALA A 151 4.43 5.82 4.43
N LEU A 152 4.95 4.59 4.30
CA LEU A 152 5.27 3.73 5.44
C LEU A 152 6.34 4.36 6.34
N ALA A 153 7.39 4.94 5.76
CA ALA A 153 8.43 5.60 6.53
C ALA A 153 7.90 6.79 7.34
N GLN A 154 7.05 7.64 6.74
CA GLN A 154 6.41 8.74 7.46
C GLN A 154 5.49 8.24 8.58
N LEU A 155 4.70 7.18 8.33
CA LEU A 155 3.83 6.59 9.35
C LEU A 155 4.61 6.03 10.54
N GLN A 156 5.76 5.40 10.31
CA GLN A 156 6.61 4.90 11.39
C GLN A 156 7.15 6.01 12.28
N VAL A 157 7.64 7.10 11.67
CA VAL A 157 8.09 8.28 12.42
C VAL A 157 6.95 8.89 13.24
N LEU A 158 5.76 9.04 12.65
CA LEU A 158 4.59 9.55 13.36
C LEU A 158 4.16 8.66 14.54
N ALA A 159 4.25 7.33 14.37
CA ALA A 159 3.95 6.39 15.44
C ALA A 159 4.98 6.48 16.57
N ASP A 160 6.27 6.59 16.26
CA ASP A 160 7.34 6.68 17.24
C ASP A 160 7.32 7.98 18.04
N LEU A 161 7.10 9.12 17.40
CA LEU A 161 7.01 10.43 18.08
C LEU A 161 5.89 10.45 19.13
N ARG A 162 4.77 9.79 18.85
CA ARG A 162 3.65 9.69 19.82
C ARG A 162 3.96 8.84 21.03
N VAL A 163 4.77 7.79 20.87
CA VAL A 163 5.22 6.98 22.00
C VAL A 163 6.12 7.80 22.92
N GLN A 164 6.83 8.79 22.39
CA GLN A 164 7.67 9.71 23.17
C GLN A 164 6.84 10.76 23.92
N ASP A 165 5.79 11.31 23.32
CA ASP A 165 4.91 12.31 23.95
C ASP A 165 4.04 11.74 25.10
N CYS A 166 3.84 10.42 25.14
CA CYS A 166 3.15 9.73 26.23
C CYS A 166 4.06 9.35 27.43
N ARG A 167 5.34 9.74 27.42
CA ARG A 167 6.28 9.54 28.54
C ARG A 167 6.51 10.83 29.30
#